data_AF-A0A2E1V505-F1
#
_entry.id   AF-A0A2E1V505-F1
#
_cell.length_a   1.000
_cell.length_b   1.000
_cell.length_c   1.000
_cell.angle_alpha   90.00
_cell.angle_beta   90.00
_cell.angle_gamma   90.00
#
_symmetry.space_group_name_H-M   'P 1'
#
loop_
_entity.id
_entity.type
_entity.pdbx_description
1 polymer ?
#
loop_
_entity_poly.entity_id
_entity_poly.type
_entity_poly.pdbx_seq_one_letter_code
_entity_poly.pdbx_strand_id
1 'polypeptide(L)'
;MNRIKGGLSSSLRVWFLTLATLLMLGATGANAQPNQAVEYNIVMALDEGNFRLSVDPDSKAVGASEQSDGDHVKWLFTHLGASRYRITNVALGGKYSLSVKGTGFEVFMGNTGPYSGQSWRLSERSDGGTQLLNKASQDKNSLLFDPGTGAVGMPAENDGNQLQNWYLVSASMSDREVFGQDPVAQDDGNRLPASWSKPTDVQPAFFFAEDVSDSVRDGVPEAMQAAIELWGNYGPVEYWVMGVDPEAGEALVEEFCQRRDDAKQWSFRQCMNRETKGQHSLLDYQQLGADALKEGRPSGSAGHNGGFQWGIHRFASSLPWGMSGKFGIPGDEDQKGVFHEYFHAVQHAHLRTLEHQARYKGMGPVWFVEGGAEYMAVYGHATAQARGMLRVWDNGEFAATHKQFRKIMGGKFRRAKEWDREFGCIKEMVSISYDNPCRSFFYEGGAWAMALLASQTSQDVLLNEFLPQLEDKGWEAAFVATFDRDPDTFYAEFDAFMNQRLGDVLSILPKIN
;
A
#
# COMPACT_ATOMS: atom_id res chain seq x y z
N MET A 1 -18.80 -35.41 18.11
CA MET A 1 -17.94 -34.33 17.59
C MET A 1 -16.78 -34.98 16.85
N ASN A 2 -16.94 -35.19 15.55
CA ASN A 2 -15.88 -35.71 14.71
C ASN A 2 -14.84 -34.60 14.52
N ARG A 3 -13.56 -34.91 14.73
CA ARG A 3 -12.46 -34.04 14.31
C ARG A 3 -12.54 -33.89 12.80
N ILE A 4 -13.04 -32.75 12.33
CA ILE A 4 -12.87 -32.33 10.94
C ILE A 4 -11.38 -32.03 10.80
N LYS A 5 -10.64 -32.93 10.16
CA LYS A 5 -9.30 -32.66 9.65
C LYS A 5 -9.50 -32.06 8.25
N GLY A 6 -9.62 -30.73 8.19
CA GLY A 6 -9.66 -29.95 6.97
C GLY A 6 -8.74 -28.75 7.15
N GLY A 7 -7.75 -28.61 6.28
CA GLY A 7 -6.94 -27.39 6.21
C GLY A 7 -7.66 -26.39 5.32
N LEU A 8 -7.75 -25.13 5.75
CA LEU A 8 -8.32 -24.06 4.94
C LEU A 8 -7.72 -24.08 3.52
N SER A 9 -8.57 -23.93 2.51
CA SER A 9 -8.12 -23.50 1.18
C SER A 9 -7.24 -22.26 1.33
N SER A 10 -6.05 -22.32 0.73
CA SER A 10 -5.00 -21.28 0.81
C SER A 10 -5.47 -19.89 0.36
N SER A 11 -6.51 -19.82 -0.47
CA SER A 11 -7.12 -18.57 -0.95
C SER A 11 -7.74 -17.70 0.14
N LEU A 12 -8.09 -18.27 1.30
CA LEU A 12 -8.74 -17.55 2.41
C LEU A 12 -7.77 -16.96 3.44
N ARG A 13 -6.48 -17.32 3.42
CA ARG A 13 -5.47 -16.74 4.33
C ARG A 13 -5.03 -15.33 3.93
N VAL A 14 -5.30 -14.91 2.70
CA VAL A 14 -4.73 -13.73 2.04
C VAL A 14 -5.34 -12.39 2.49
N TRP A 15 -6.50 -12.42 3.15
CA TRP A 15 -7.30 -11.21 3.44
C TRP A 15 -7.49 -10.91 4.93
N PHE A 16 -7.00 -11.79 5.79
CA PHE A 16 -7.10 -11.63 7.22
C PHE A 16 -5.79 -11.09 7.74
N LEU A 17 -5.72 -9.76 7.82
CA LEU A 17 -4.65 -9.05 8.51
C LEU A 17 -4.49 -9.61 9.93
N THR A 18 -3.25 -9.91 10.31
CA THR A 18 -2.87 -10.24 11.67
C THR A 18 -3.28 -9.10 12.60
N LEU A 19 -3.82 -9.49 13.75
CA LEU A 19 -4.57 -8.62 14.66
C LEU A 19 -3.71 -7.49 15.26
N ALA A 20 -2.38 -7.60 15.19
CA ALA A 20 -1.45 -6.58 15.66
C ALA A 20 -1.49 -5.28 14.83
N THR A 21 -1.80 -5.35 13.53
CA THR A 21 -1.64 -4.20 12.61
C THR A 21 -2.91 -3.35 12.51
N LEU A 22 -4.11 -3.94 12.63
CA LEU A 22 -5.37 -3.20 12.55
C LEU A 22 -5.78 -2.48 13.84
N LEU A 23 -5.34 -2.96 15.00
CA LEU A 23 -5.68 -2.34 16.28
C LEU A 23 -4.71 -1.20 16.64
N MET A 24 -3.51 -1.16 16.06
CA MET A 24 -2.54 -0.07 16.23
C MET A 24 -2.97 1.21 15.48
N LEU A 25 -3.59 1.09 14.29
CA LEU A 25 -4.09 2.23 13.51
C LEU A 25 -5.23 3.01 14.21
N GLY A 26 -5.87 2.44 15.23
CA GLY A 26 -6.87 3.12 16.07
C GLY A 26 -6.39 3.55 17.47
N ALA A 27 -5.15 3.21 17.87
CA ALA A 27 -4.75 3.32 19.28
C ALA A 27 -3.34 3.86 19.56
N THR A 28 -2.47 4.08 18.57
CA THR A 28 -1.12 4.66 18.81
C THR A 28 -0.94 6.11 18.37
N GLY A 29 -2.00 6.81 18.00
CA GLY A 29 -1.95 8.27 17.90
C GLY A 29 -1.97 8.90 19.28
N ALA A 30 -1.03 9.80 19.58
CA ALA A 30 -1.09 10.75 20.72
C ALA A 30 -2.31 11.71 20.68
N ASN A 31 -3.36 11.34 19.93
CA ASN A 31 -4.65 12.01 19.77
C ASN A 31 -5.85 11.02 19.70
N ALA A 32 -5.69 9.74 20.08
CA ALA A 32 -6.83 8.83 20.17
C ALA A 32 -7.76 9.29 21.31
N GLN A 33 -8.88 9.93 20.95
CA GLN A 33 -9.93 10.28 21.90
C GLN A 33 -10.56 8.97 22.43
N PRO A 34 -10.78 8.83 23.75
CA PRO A 34 -11.53 7.69 24.28
C PRO A 34 -12.93 7.69 23.65
N ASN A 35 -13.37 6.53 23.12
CA ASN A 35 -14.68 6.24 22.51
C ASN A 35 -14.80 6.26 20.97
N GLN A 36 -13.71 6.28 20.19
CA GLN A 36 -13.85 6.05 18.74
C GLN A 36 -14.06 4.54 18.47
N ALA A 37 -15.19 4.20 17.85
CA ALA A 37 -15.50 2.83 17.45
C ALA A 37 -15.01 2.56 16.02
N VAL A 38 -14.43 1.39 15.78
CA VAL A 38 -13.99 0.96 14.44
C VAL A 38 -14.92 -0.13 13.92
N GLU A 39 -15.32 -0.03 12.64
CA GLU A 39 -16.30 -0.91 12.01
C GLU A 39 -15.64 -2.09 11.28
N TYR A 40 -16.09 -3.30 11.59
CA TYR A 40 -15.58 -4.55 11.05
C TYR A 40 -16.71 -5.52 10.72
N ASN A 41 -16.47 -6.37 9.71
CA ASN A 41 -17.13 -7.66 9.59
C ASN A 41 -16.36 -8.69 10.41
N ILE A 42 -17.09 -9.56 11.14
CA ILE A 42 -16.51 -10.69 11.87
C ILE A 42 -16.82 -11.94 11.07
N VAL A 43 -15.80 -12.54 10.47
CA VAL A 43 -15.92 -13.57 9.43
C VAL A 43 -15.42 -14.91 9.93
N MET A 44 -16.10 -15.97 9.54
CA MET A 44 -15.63 -17.34 9.66
C MET A 44 -15.47 -17.98 8.29
N ALA A 45 -14.34 -18.63 8.09
CA ALA A 45 -13.97 -19.34 6.88
C ALA A 45 -13.96 -20.85 7.14
N LEU A 46 -14.87 -21.60 6.50
CA LEU A 46 -14.93 -23.06 6.57
C LEU A 46 -14.87 -23.65 5.16
N ASP A 47 -14.49 -24.92 5.05
CA ASP A 47 -14.47 -25.65 3.77
C ASP A 47 -15.86 -25.69 3.11
N GLU A 48 -16.91 -25.63 3.92
CA GLU A 48 -18.32 -25.70 3.52
C GLU A 48 -18.90 -24.33 3.09
N GLY A 49 -18.17 -23.23 3.34
CA GLY A 49 -18.62 -21.87 3.03
C GLY A 49 -18.10 -20.83 4.02
N ASN A 50 -18.28 -19.55 3.67
CA ASN A 50 -17.90 -18.44 4.51
C ASN A 50 -19.13 -17.80 5.15
N PHE A 51 -19.03 -17.49 6.43
CA PHE A 51 -20.14 -16.97 7.22
C PHE A 51 -19.72 -15.67 7.92
N ARG A 52 -20.65 -14.74 8.06
CA ARG A 52 -20.47 -13.50 8.82
C ARG A 52 -21.27 -13.58 10.10
N LEU A 53 -20.67 -13.17 11.22
CA LEU A 53 -21.42 -12.97 12.46
C LEU A 53 -22.52 -11.95 12.18
N SER A 54 -23.75 -12.29 12.52
CA SER A 54 -24.93 -11.49 12.20
C SER A 54 -25.83 -11.35 13.41
N VAL A 55 -26.71 -10.35 13.34
CA VAL A 55 -27.80 -10.21 14.28
C VAL A 55 -29.12 -10.08 13.54
N ASP A 56 -30.15 -10.75 14.02
CA ASP A 56 -31.52 -10.47 13.60
C ASP A 56 -31.99 -9.17 14.29
N PRO A 57 -32.27 -8.08 13.54
CA PRO A 57 -32.65 -6.80 14.15
C PRO A 57 -33.96 -6.85 14.96
N ASP A 58 -34.87 -7.77 14.63
CA ASP A 58 -36.18 -7.89 15.26
C ASP A 58 -36.10 -8.73 16.54
N SER A 59 -35.51 -9.93 16.45
CA SER A 59 -35.40 -10.85 17.58
C SER A 59 -34.18 -10.61 18.46
N LYS A 60 -33.18 -9.86 17.96
CA LYS A 60 -31.86 -9.64 18.55
C LYS A 60 -31.04 -10.92 18.74
N ALA A 61 -31.43 -11.99 18.05
CA ALA A 61 -30.69 -13.24 18.06
C ALA A 61 -29.35 -13.05 17.35
N VAL A 62 -28.27 -13.53 17.97
CA VAL A 62 -26.94 -13.57 17.36
C VAL A 62 -26.79 -14.89 16.63
N GLY A 63 -26.42 -14.83 15.36
CA GLY A 63 -26.19 -16.01 14.53
C GLY A 63 -25.05 -15.77 13.56
N ALA A 64 -25.01 -16.57 12.52
CA ALA A 64 -24.22 -16.24 11.35
C ALA A 64 -25.11 -16.25 10.10
N SER A 65 -24.81 -15.37 9.17
CA SER A 65 -25.45 -15.35 7.84
C SER A 65 -24.41 -15.61 6.77
N GLU A 66 -24.87 -16.11 5.62
CA GLU A 66 -24.08 -16.09 4.39
C GLU A 66 -23.88 -14.63 3.91
N GLN A 67 -23.18 -14.49 2.77
CA GLN A 67 -22.85 -13.25 2.05
C GLN A 67 -23.92 -12.16 2.17
N SER A 68 -23.53 -11.02 2.74
CA SER A 68 -24.41 -9.90 3.04
C SER A 68 -23.59 -8.64 3.33
N ASP A 69 -24.01 -7.50 2.78
CA ASP A 69 -23.43 -6.17 3.05
C ASP A 69 -24.34 -5.29 3.93
N GLY A 70 -25.40 -5.88 4.48
CA GLY A 70 -26.35 -5.15 5.33
C GLY A 70 -25.78 -4.82 6.71
N ASP A 71 -26.35 -3.80 7.36
CA ASP A 71 -25.88 -3.33 8.67
C ASP A 71 -25.95 -4.38 9.79
N HIS A 72 -26.74 -5.44 9.60
CA HIS A 72 -26.88 -6.56 10.52
C HIS A 72 -25.62 -7.44 10.62
N VAL A 73 -24.67 -7.34 9.70
CA VAL A 73 -23.38 -8.05 9.75
C VAL A 73 -22.19 -7.14 10.11
N LYS A 74 -22.43 -5.83 10.28
CA LYS A 74 -21.39 -4.84 10.59
C LYS A 74 -21.28 -4.61 12.09
N TRP A 75 -20.08 -4.72 12.62
CA TRP A 75 -19.79 -4.68 14.06
C TRP A 75 -18.82 -3.55 14.41
N LEU A 76 -19.16 -2.81 15.46
CA LEU A 76 -18.38 -1.68 15.95
C LEU A 76 -17.64 -2.07 17.22
N PHE A 77 -16.31 -1.98 17.17
CA PHE A 77 -15.39 -2.27 18.28
C PHE A 77 -15.01 -0.97 18.98
N THR A 78 -15.44 -0.82 20.23
CA THR A 78 -15.08 0.31 21.09
C THR A 78 -14.07 -0.14 22.14
N HIS A 79 -12.90 0.49 22.20
CA HIS A 79 -11.86 0.15 23.18
C HIS A 79 -12.30 0.49 24.62
N LEU A 80 -12.12 -0.44 25.54
CA LEU A 80 -12.45 -0.30 26.97
C LEU A 80 -11.20 -0.13 27.86
N GLY A 81 -9.99 -0.19 27.29
CA GLY A 81 -8.73 -0.27 28.03
C GLY A 81 -8.28 -1.71 28.27
N ALA A 82 -6.99 -1.90 28.59
CA ALA A 82 -6.39 -3.20 28.88
C ALA A 82 -6.62 -4.27 27.78
N SER A 83 -6.52 -3.86 26.51
CA SER A 83 -6.72 -4.73 25.33
C SER A 83 -8.10 -5.38 25.27
N ARG A 84 -9.13 -4.68 25.76
CA ARG A 84 -10.52 -5.14 25.75
C ARG A 84 -11.42 -4.23 24.94
N TYR A 85 -12.47 -4.83 24.41
CA TYR A 85 -13.41 -4.21 23.49
C TYR A 85 -14.84 -4.45 23.93
N ARG A 86 -15.67 -3.42 23.73
CA ARG A 86 -17.11 -3.55 23.63
C ARG A 86 -17.46 -3.69 22.16
N ILE A 87 -18.26 -4.70 21.84
CA ILE A 87 -18.67 -5.01 20.48
C ILE A 87 -20.16 -4.69 20.36
N THR A 88 -20.51 -3.76 19.47
CA THR A 88 -21.90 -3.39 19.14
C THR A 88 -22.18 -3.68 17.67
N ASN A 89 -23.44 -3.69 17.24
CA ASN A 89 -23.81 -3.94 15.84
C ASN A 89 -24.46 -2.68 15.25
N VAL A 90 -24.21 -2.40 13.97
CA VAL A 90 -24.71 -1.19 13.30
C VAL A 90 -26.24 -1.18 13.25
N ALA A 91 -26.90 -2.29 12.91
CA ALA A 91 -28.36 -2.37 12.80
C ALA A 91 -29.09 -2.15 14.14
N LEU A 92 -28.49 -2.56 15.27
CA LEU A 92 -29.07 -2.37 16.60
C LEU A 92 -28.63 -1.06 17.28
N GLY A 93 -27.55 -0.45 16.78
CA GLY A 93 -26.91 0.74 17.35
C GLY A 93 -26.25 0.51 18.71
N GLY A 94 -25.63 1.57 19.26
CA GLY A 94 -24.85 1.52 20.50
C GLY A 94 -25.63 1.28 21.80
N LYS A 95 -26.94 1.02 21.73
CA LYS A 95 -27.78 0.65 22.89
C LYS A 95 -27.62 -0.81 23.29
N TYR A 96 -27.18 -1.66 22.36
CA TYR A 96 -27.03 -3.09 22.57
C TYR A 96 -25.60 -3.53 22.25
N SER A 97 -25.04 -4.40 23.10
CA SER A 97 -23.71 -4.98 22.93
C SER A 97 -23.76 -6.49 22.97
N LEU A 98 -22.86 -7.11 22.18
CA LEU A 98 -22.64 -8.55 22.22
C LEU A 98 -22.25 -8.95 23.64
N SER A 99 -23.01 -9.87 24.21
CA SER A 99 -22.91 -10.25 25.60
C SER A 99 -23.04 -11.76 25.78
N VAL A 100 -22.49 -12.25 26.87
CA VAL A 100 -22.77 -13.60 27.40
C VAL A 100 -23.48 -13.51 28.74
N LYS A 101 -24.36 -14.46 29.05
CA LYS A 101 -25.05 -14.58 30.35
C LYS A 101 -25.09 -16.02 30.85
N GLY A 102 -25.32 -16.16 32.16
CA GLY A 102 -25.47 -17.46 32.82
C GLY A 102 -24.18 -18.28 32.88
N THR A 103 -24.26 -19.47 33.48
CA THR A 103 -23.13 -20.40 33.60
C THR A 103 -22.82 -21.14 32.31
N GLY A 104 -23.79 -21.21 31.38
CA GLY A 104 -23.61 -21.76 30.04
C GLY A 104 -23.13 -20.75 29.01
N PHE A 105 -22.87 -19.50 29.41
CA PHE A 105 -22.37 -18.43 28.55
C PHE A 105 -23.19 -18.23 27.26
N GLU A 106 -24.52 -18.21 27.39
CA GLU A 106 -25.43 -17.98 26.28
C GLU A 106 -25.14 -16.62 25.63
N VAL A 107 -24.90 -16.60 24.32
CA VAL A 107 -24.56 -15.42 23.53
C VAL A 107 -25.84 -14.70 23.12
N PHE A 108 -25.88 -13.38 23.31
CA PHE A 108 -27.03 -12.54 22.95
C PHE A 108 -26.64 -11.06 22.82
N MET A 109 -27.54 -10.23 22.28
CA MET A 109 -27.40 -8.77 22.33
C MET A 109 -28.10 -8.19 23.57
N GLY A 110 -27.32 -7.73 24.53
CA GLY A 110 -27.82 -7.15 25.79
C GLY A 110 -27.69 -5.63 25.83
N ASN A 111 -28.45 -4.97 26.72
CA ASN A 111 -28.32 -3.51 26.93
C ASN A 111 -26.88 -3.15 27.29
N THR A 112 -26.30 -2.20 26.57
CA THR A 112 -24.92 -1.77 26.75
C THR A 112 -24.67 -1.23 28.16
N GLY A 113 -23.63 -1.72 28.82
CA GLY A 113 -23.26 -1.34 30.17
C GLY A 113 -21.87 -1.83 30.59
N PRO A 114 -21.48 -1.67 31.86
CA PRO A 114 -20.17 -2.08 32.38
C PRO A 114 -20.14 -3.57 32.79
N TYR A 115 -20.76 -4.45 32.00
CA TYR A 115 -20.90 -5.87 32.35
C TYR A 115 -19.68 -6.67 31.86
N SER A 116 -19.20 -7.60 32.68
CA SER A 116 -18.11 -8.52 32.28
C SER A 116 -18.47 -9.32 31.03
N GLY A 117 -19.74 -9.69 30.88
CA GLY A 117 -20.24 -10.39 29.69
C GLY A 117 -20.10 -9.59 28.38
N GLN A 118 -19.92 -8.26 28.44
CA GLN A 118 -19.78 -7.37 27.27
C GLN A 118 -18.34 -6.93 27.01
N SER A 119 -17.38 -7.54 27.73
CA SER A 119 -15.98 -7.17 27.68
C SER A 119 -15.17 -8.28 27.02
N TRP A 120 -14.83 -8.05 25.75
CA TRP A 120 -14.20 -9.04 24.87
C TRP A 120 -12.71 -8.75 24.74
N ARG A 121 -11.90 -9.80 24.67
CA ARG A 121 -10.48 -9.74 24.34
C ARG A 121 -10.27 -10.53 23.06
N LEU A 122 -9.50 -9.96 22.16
CA LEU A 122 -9.10 -10.62 20.93
C LEU A 122 -7.74 -11.31 21.19
N SER A 123 -7.62 -12.58 20.82
CA SER A 123 -6.38 -13.34 20.95
C SER A 123 -6.05 -14.04 19.65
N GLU A 124 -4.88 -13.72 19.10
CA GLU A 124 -4.38 -14.33 17.87
C GLU A 124 -3.96 -15.79 18.11
N ARG A 125 -4.06 -16.58 17.05
CA ARG A 125 -3.70 -18.00 17.04
C ARG A 125 -2.64 -18.28 15.99
N SER A 126 -1.90 -19.36 16.20
CA SER A 126 -0.84 -19.82 15.29
C SER A 126 -1.33 -20.19 13.88
N ASP A 127 -2.63 -20.39 13.69
CA ASP A 127 -3.27 -20.68 12.40
C ASP A 127 -3.80 -19.43 11.69
N GLY A 128 -3.50 -18.22 12.21
CA GLY A 128 -3.89 -16.92 11.66
C GLY A 128 -5.31 -16.48 12.04
N GLY A 129 -6.08 -17.32 12.73
CA GLY A 129 -7.40 -16.96 13.25
C GLY A 129 -7.33 -16.13 14.53
N THR A 130 -8.42 -15.44 14.86
CA THR A 130 -8.58 -14.70 16.12
C THR A 130 -9.69 -15.28 16.97
N GLN A 131 -9.41 -15.43 18.27
CA GLN A 131 -10.38 -15.82 19.28
C GLN A 131 -10.99 -14.59 19.93
N LEU A 132 -12.32 -14.60 20.07
CA LEU A 132 -13.06 -13.59 20.83
C LEU A 132 -13.32 -14.15 22.23
N LEU A 133 -12.39 -13.90 23.15
CA LEU A 133 -12.42 -14.35 24.53
C LEU A 133 -13.27 -13.40 25.39
N ASN A 134 -14.04 -13.92 26.34
CA ASN A 134 -14.91 -13.09 27.18
C ASN A 134 -14.42 -12.96 28.63
N LYS A 135 -14.52 -11.74 29.19
CA LYS A 135 -14.13 -11.48 30.58
C LYS A 135 -14.94 -12.30 31.60
N ALA A 136 -16.23 -12.55 31.35
CA ALA A 136 -17.08 -13.31 32.27
C ALA A 136 -16.59 -14.74 32.48
N SER A 137 -15.93 -15.32 31.48
CA SER A 137 -15.29 -16.64 31.58
C SER A 137 -13.81 -16.56 32.00
N GLN A 138 -13.34 -15.41 32.51
CA GLN A 138 -11.92 -15.17 32.78
C GLN A 138 -11.02 -15.43 31.55
N ASP A 139 -11.53 -15.08 30.37
CA ASP A 139 -10.90 -15.31 29.07
C ASP A 139 -10.63 -16.80 28.74
N LYS A 140 -11.29 -17.74 29.43
CA LYS A 140 -11.18 -19.18 29.15
C LYS A 140 -12.04 -19.70 28.00
N ASN A 141 -13.02 -18.92 27.55
CA ASN A 141 -14.02 -19.36 26.58
C ASN A 141 -14.04 -18.38 25.41
N SER A 142 -14.11 -18.93 24.20
CA SER A 142 -14.14 -18.17 22.94
C SER A 142 -15.49 -18.30 22.26
N LEU A 143 -15.90 -17.28 21.53
CA LEU A 143 -17.03 -17.36 20.61
C LEU A 143 -16.83 -18.52 19.62
N LEU A 144 -17.87 -19.32 19.41
CA LEU A 144 -17.91 -20.52 18.58
C LEU A 144 -19.10 -20.43 17.61
N PHE A 145 -18.89 -20.82 16.36
CA PHE A 145 -19.97 -21.08 15.40
C PHE A 145 -20.24 -22.58 15.28
N ASP A 146 -21.51 -22.97 15.29
CA ASP A 146 -21.94 -24.33 14.97
C ASP A 146 -22.49 -24.39 13.53
N PRO A 147 -21.71 -24.90 12.56
CA PRO A 147 -22.14 -24.96 11.17
C PRO A 147 -23.33 -25.90 10.94
N GLY A 148 -23.56 -26.87 11.84
CA GLY A 148 -24.68 -27.80 11.74
C GLY A 148 -26.03 -27.16 12.06
N THR A 149 -26.04 -26.07 12.84
CA THR A 149 -27.26 -25.38 13.27
C THR A 149 -27.31 -23.91 12.87
N GLY A 150 -26.20 -23.33 12.39
CA GLY A 150 -26.04 -21.90 12.15
C GLY A 150 -25.95 -21.06 13.43
N ALA A 151 -25.93 -21.72 14.60
CA ALA A 151 -25.96 -21.06 15.88
C ALA A 151 -24.58 -20.51 16.27
N VAL A 152 -24.57 -19.42 17.02
CA VAL A 152 -23.36 -18.87 17.64
C VAL A 152 -23.47 -19.01 19.15
N GLY A 153 -22.44 -19.59 19.76
CA GLY A 153 -22.39 -19.86 21.20
C GLY A 153 -21.02 -19.60 21.80
N MET A 154 -20.88 -19.88 23.09
CA MET A 154 -19.58 -19.81 23.78
C MET A 154 -19.43 -21.05 24.67
N PRO A 155 -18.74 -22.11 24.21
CA PRO A 155 -18.61 -23.36 24.95
C PRO A 155 -17.86 -23.15 26.27
N ALA A 156 -17.99 -24.12 27.20
CA ALA A 156 -17.45 -24.04 28.56
C ALA A 156 -15.93 -23.91 28.63
N GLU A 157 -15.20 -24.33 27.60
CA GLU A 157 -13.74 -24.17 27.48
C GLU A 157 -13.35 -23.88 26.02
N ASN A 158 -12.36 -23.02 25.85
CA ASN A 158 -11.64 -22.82 24.59
C ASN A 158 -10.72 -24.03 24.37
N ASP A 159 -11.09 -24.91 23.45
CA ASP A 159 -10.37 -26.14 23.11
C ASP A 159 -9.47 -25.96 21.87
N GLY A 160 -9.42 -24.74 21.34
CA GLY A 160 -8.62 -24.45 20.16
C GLY A 160 -9.28 -24.92 18.85
N ASN A 161 -10.59 -25.15 18.80
CA ASN A 161 -11.27 -25.58 17.58
C ASN A 161 -11.27 -24.48 16.48
N GLN A 162 -11.15 -24.87 15.20
CA GLN A 162 -11.26 -23.96 14.04
C GLN A 162 -12.61 -23.24 14.00
N LEU A 163 -13.67 -23.83 14.55
CA LEU A 163 -14.97 -23.19 14.72
C LEU A 163 -14.96 -22.00 15.70
N GLN A 164 -13.81 -21.70 16.32
CA GLN A 164 -13.56 -20.52 17.17
C GLN A 164 -12.60 -19.53 16.50
N ASN A 165 -12.22 -19.78 15.23
CA ASN A 165 -11.35 -18.91 14.46
C ASN A 165 -12.20 -17.89 13.72
N TRP A 166 -12.19 -16.68 14.24
CA TRP A 166 -12.82 -15.53 13.62
C TRP A 166 -11.78 -14.64 13.00
N TYR A 167 -12.20 -13.89 12.00
CA TYR A 167 -11.34 -12.95 11.34
C TYR A 167 -12.03 -11.58 11.24
N LEU A 168 -11.28 -10.52 11.48
CA LEU A 168 -11.79 -9.15 11.39
C LEU A 168 -11.42 -8.57 10.04
N VAL A 169 -12.43 -8.08 9.33
CA VAL A 169 -12.26 -7.48 8.00
C VAL A 169 -12.90 -6.12 8.02
N SER A 170 -12.30 -5.11 7.38
CA SER A 170 -12.91 -3.77 7.32
C SER A 170 -14.34 -3.89 6.75
N ALA A 171 -15.29 -3.21 7.36
CA ALA A 171 -16.68 -3.23 6.89
C ALA A 171 -16.87 -2.55 5.52
N SER A 172 -15.86 -1.81 5.04
CA SER A 172 -15.80 -1.25 3.69
C SER A 172 -15.35 -2.24 2.61
N MET A 173 -14.88 -3.44 2.98
CA MET A 173 -14.44 -4.45 2.01
C MET A 173 -15.62 -5.29 1.52
N SER A 174 -15.78 -5.36 0.20
CA SER A 174 -16.76 -6.18 -0.49
C SER A 174 -16.46 -7.67 -0.36
N ASP A 175 -17.47 -8.55 -0.48
CA ASP A 175 -17.30 -10.01 -0.46
C ASP A 175 -16.26 -10.51 -1.50
N ARG A 176 -16.07 -9.76 -2.59
CA ARG A 176 -15.05 -10.04 -3.62
C ARG A 176 -13.62 -9.80 -3.11
N GLU A 177 -13.43 -8.79 -2.28
CA GLU A 177 -12.17 -8.48 -1.59
C GLU A 177 -11.95 -9.40 -0.39
N VAL A 178 -12.99 -9.85 0.31
CA VAL A 178 -12.82 -10.73 1.48
C VAL A 178 -12.53 -12.18 1.11
N PHE A 179 -13.16 -12.68 0.05
CA PHE A 179 -13.21 -14.12 -0.22
C PHE A 179 -12.50 -14.57 -1.50
N GLY A 180 -11.77 -13.66 -2.16
CA GLY A 180 -10.87 -13.99 -3.26
C GLY A 180 -11.52 -14.87 -4.32
N GLN A 181 -12.52 -14.35 -5.04
CA GLN A 181 -12.84 -14.94 -6.34
C GLN A 181 -11.94 -14.35 -7.41
N ASP A 182 -11.09 -15.25 -7.91
CA ASP A 182 -10.26 -15.26 -9.12
C ASP A 182 -9.52 -13.97 -9.54
N PRO A 183 -8.27 -14.11 -10.06
CA PRO A 183 -7.56 -12.99 -10.67
C PRO A 183 -8.50 -12.28 -11.62
N VAL A 184 -8.57 -10.95 -11.48
CA VAL A 184 -9.56 -10.12 -12.16
C VAL A 184 -9.68 -10.58 -13.60
N ALA A 185 -10.87 -11.09 -13.95
CA ALA A 185 -11.16 -11.74 -15.23
C ALA A 185 -10.36 -11.08 -16.36
N GLN A 186 -9.37 -11.83 -16.85
CA GLN A 186 -8.49 -11.38 -17.91
C GLN A 186 -9.36 -11.12 -19.13
N ASP A 187 -9.35 -9.88 -19.62
CA ASP A 187 -9.79 -9.60 -20.98
C ASP A 187 -8.74 -10.32 -21.85
N ASP A 188 -9.15 -11.36 -22.58
CA ASP A 188 -8.34 -12.15 -23.53
C ASP A 188 -7.07 -12.91 -23.05
N GLY A 189 -6.70 -12.82 -21.78
CA GLY A 189 -5.56 -13.57 -21.20
C GLY A 189 -4.23 -12.80 -21.17
N ASN A 190 -4.10 -11.76 -22.01
CA ASN A 190 -2.88 -10.96 -22.12
C ASN A 190 -3.06 -9.50 -21.67
N ARG A 191 -4.24 -9.14 -21.15
CA ARG A 191 -4.54 -7.79 -20.68
C ARG A 191 -5.17 -7.81 -19.29
N LEU A 192 -4.78 -6.82 -18.50
CA LEU A 192 -5.48 -6.41 -17.29
C LEU A 192 -6.90 -5.93 -17.63
N PRO A 193 -7.85 -5.91 -16.69
CA PRO A 193 -9.21 -5.41 -16.90
C PRO A 193 -9.26 -3.89 -17.16
N ALA A 194 -10.36 -3.41 -17.74
CA ALA A 194 -10.57 -1.97 -17.98
C ALA A 194 -10.58 -1.12 -16.70
N SER A 195 -10.92 -1.74 -15.57
CA SER A 195 -10.88 -1.10 -14.26
C SER A 195 -9.47 -0.78 -13.78
N TRP A 196 -8.43 -1.40 -14.35
CA TRP A 196 -7.03 -1.12 -14.00
C TRP A 196 -6.63 0.34 -14.26
N SER A 197 -7.18 0.94 -15.30
CA SER A 197 -6.89 2.32 -15.71
C SER A 197 -7.77 3.36 -15.00
N LYS A 198 -8.39 2.99 -13.88
CA LYS A 198 -9.25 3.87 -13.08
C LYS A 198 -8.83 3.82 -11.62
N PRO A 199 -9.02 4.92 -10.87
CA PRO A 199 -8.84 4.90 -9.42
C PRO A 199 -9.73 3.85 -8.75
N THR A 200 -9.22 3.26 -7.68
CA THR A 200 -9.87 2.22 -6.87
C THR A 200 -9.97 2.67 -5.42
N ASP A 201 -10.91 2.11 -4.67
CA ASP A 201 -11.02 2.34 -3.22
C ASP A 201 -10.17 1.36 -2.40
N VAL A 202 -9.54 0.37 -3.07
CA VAL A 202 -8.65 -0.62 -2.45
C VAL A 202 -7.44 0.08 -1.85
N GLN A 203 -7.30 -0.01 -0.53
CA GLN A 203 -6.19 0.59 0.19
C GLN A 203 -4.86 -0.13 -0.11
N PRO A 204 -3.73 0.59 -0.19
CA PRO A 204 -2.42 -0.03 -0.28
C PRO A 204 -2.12 -0.93 0.94
N ALA A 205 -1.50 -2.07 0.69
CA ALA A 205 -0.97 -2.95 1.72
C ALA A 205 0.52 -2.70 1.92
N PHE A 206 0.96 -2.56 3.18
CA PHE A 206 2.36 -2.35 3.53
C PHE A 206 2.86 -3.49 4.41
N PHE A 207 4.05 -3.99 4.07
CA PHE A 207 4.71 -5.09 4.75
C PHE A 207 6.11 -4.65 5.10
N PHE A 208 6.55 -4.92 6.34
CA PHE A 208 7.79 -4.37 6.88
C PHE A 208 8.54 -5.46 7.64
N ALA A 209 9.85 -5.57 7.42
CA ALA A 209 10.70 -6.45 8.20
C ALA A 209 10.66 -6.04 9.68
N GLU A 210 10.79 -7.00 10.59
CA GLU A 210 10.60 -6.78 12.04
C GLU A 210 11.46 -5.64 12.59
N ASP A 211 12.70 -5.50 12.11
CA ASP A 211 13.67 -4.50 12.53
C ASP A 211 13.41 -3.07 11.99
N VAL A 212 12.39 -2.89 11.14
CA VAL A 212 11.97 -1.58 10.65
C VAL A 212 11.22 -0.83 11.75
N SER A 213 11.71 0.37 12.12
CA SER A 213 11.16 1.21 13.19
C SER A 213 9.75 1.76 12.89
N ASP A 214 8.97 2.04 13.94
CA ASP A 214 7.64 2.66 13.86
C ASP A 214 7.63 3.98 13.06
N SER A 215 8.69 4.78 13.18
CA SER A 215 8.88 6.01 12.39
C SER A 215 8.77 5.79 10.89
N VAL A 216 9.35 4.69 10.39
CA VAL A 216 9.26 4.27 8.98
C VAL A 216 7.89 3.65 8.69
N ARG A 217 7.38 2.81 9.60
CA ARG A 217 6.06 2.16 9.48
C ARG A 217 4.91 3.17 9.38
N ASP A 218 5.07 4.34 9.99
CA ASP A 218 4.12 5.45 9.88
C ASP A 218 4.42 6.37 8.68
N GLY A 219 5.70 6.63 8.41
CA GLY A 219 6.14 7.60 7.39
C GLY A 219 5.88 7.14 5.96
N VAL A 220 6.10 5.85 5.66
CA VAL A 220 5.88 5.31 4.30
C VAL A 220 4.40 5.33 3.91
N PRO A 221 3.46 4.84 4.75
CA PRO A 221 2.04 4.92 4.43
C PRO A 221 1.51 6.36 4.36
N GLU A 222 1.97 7.26 5.24
CA GLU A 222 1.61 8.69 5.17
C GLU A 222 2.02 9.30 3.82
N ALA A 223 3.25 9.05 3.37
CA ALA A 223 3.73 9.53 2.08
C ALA A 223 2.92 8.96 0.90
N MET A 224 2.66 7.66 0.92
CA MET A 224 1.84 6.99 -0.10
C MET A 224 0.42 7.56 -0.15
N GLN A 225 -0.20 7.76 1.01
CA GLN A 225 -1.57 8.30 1.11
C GLN A 225 -1.65 9.73 0.56
N ALA A 226 -0.66 10.58 0.84
CA ALA A 226 -0.61 11.92 0.29
C ALA A 226 -0.41 11.91 -1.24
N ALA A 227 0.40 10.99 -1.77
CA ALA A 227 0.57 10.83 -3.22
C ALA A 227 -0.73 10.35 -3.89
N ILE A 228 -1.44 9.40 -3.27
CA ILE A 228 -2.78 8.94 -3.67
C ILE A 228 -3.79 10.09 -3.69
N GLU A 229 -3.78 10.96 -2.68
CA GLU A 229 -4.70 12.09 -2.61
C GLU A 229 -4.44 13.12 -3.73
N LEU A 230 -3.19 13.26 -4.17
CA LEU A 230 -2.85 14.15 -5.29
C LEU A 230 -3.18 13.56 -6.67
N TRP A 231 -2.95 12.26 -6.87
CA TRP A 231 -2.94 11.67 -8.22
C TRP A 231 -4.04 10.65 -8.48
N GLY A 232 -4.81 10.28 -7.44
CA GLY A 232 -5.77 9.20 -7.48
C GLY A 232 -5.15 7.86 -7.09
N ASN A 233 -5.98 6.99 -6.51
CA ASN A 233 -5.55 5.68 -6.04
C ASN A 233 -5.54 4.63 -7.17
N TYR A 234 -4.43 4.46 -7.86
CA TYR A 234 -4.23 3.38 -8.82
C TYR A 234 -3.62 2.15 -8.14
N GLY A 235 -4.42 1.08 -8.04
CA GLY A 235 -4.10 -0.12 -7.27
C GLY A 235 -4.87 -1.37 -7.74
N PRO A 236 -4.76 -2.51 -7.03
CA PRO A 236 -4.17 -2.70 -5.69
C PRO A 236 -2.64 -2.52 -5.62
N VAL A 237 -2.15 -2.03 -4.47
CA VAL A 237 -0.72 -1.80 -4.19
C VAL A 237 -0.24 -2.71 -3.06
N GLU A 238 0.93 -3.34 -3.22
CA GLU A 238 1.68 -3.98 -2.14
C GLU A 238 3.08 -3.36 -2.05
N TYR A 239 3.45 -2.82 -0.89
CA TYR A 239 4.77 -2.24 -0.65
C TYR A 239 5.53 -3.03 0.42
N TRP A 240 6.70 -3.56 0.06
CA TRP A 240 7.56 -4.37 0.91
C TRP A 240 8.81 -3.58 1.33
N VAL A 241 8.87 -3.14 2.59
CA VAL A 241 10.00 -2.37 3.13
C VAL A 241 10.93 -3.30 3.89
N MET A 242 12.12 -3.49 3.32
CA MET A 242 13.16 -4.33 3.91
C MET A 242 13.89 -3.57 5.02
N GLY A 243 14.27 -4.29 6.05
CA GLY A 243 15.17 -3.81 7.09
C GLY A 243 16.65 -4.00 6.72
N VAL A 244 17.49 -4.02 7.74
CA VAL A 244 18.93 -4.30 7.64
C VAL A 244 19.30 -5.63 8.28
N ASP A 245 18.44 -6.19 9.13
CA ASP A 245 18.65 -7.50 9.74
C ASP A 245 18.38 -8.64 8.75
N PRO A 246 19.33 -9.59 8.55
CA PRO A 246 19.14 -10.69 7.62
C PRO A 246 18.00 -11.66 7.99
N GLU A 247 17.81 -11.94 9.29
CA GLU A 247 16.78 -12.89 9.74
C GLU A 247 15.38 -12.27 9.57
N ALA A 248 15.22 -11.00 9.95
CA ALA A 248 13.98 -10.25 9.72
C ALA A 248 13.68 -10.08 8.22
N GLY A 249 14.72 -9.89 7.41
CA GLY A 249 14.61 -9.86 5.95
C GLY A 249 14.12 -11.18 5.37
N GLU A 250 14.72 -12.30 5.76
CA GLU A 250 14.31 -13.64 5.30
C GLU A 250 12.88 -13.98 5.74
N ALA A 251 12.50 -13.65 6.98
CA ALA A 251 11.13 -13.81 7.46
C ALA A 251 10.11 -13.02 6.63
N LEU A 252 10.43 -11.79 6.22
CA LEU A 252 9.56 -11.00 5.34
C LEU A 252 9.47 -11.61 3.93
N VAL A 253 10.57 -12.19 3.42
CA VAL A 253 10.56 -12.92 2.14
C VAL A 253 9.67 -14.17 2.24
N GLU A 254 9.72 -14.90 3.35
CA GLU A 254 8.84 -16.04 3.60
C GLU A 254 7.37 -15.62 3.59
N GLU A 255 7.02 -14.50 4.23
CA GLU A 255 5.65 -13.94 4.19
C GLU A 255 5.21 -13.60 2.76
N PHE A 256 6.07 -12.90 1.99
CA PHE A 256 5.81 -12.60 0.59
C PHE A 256 5.55 -13.88 -0.21
N CYS A 257 6.43 -14.87 -0.09
CA CYS A 257 6.35 -16.11 -0.84
C CYS A 257 5.18 -16.99 -0.42
N GLN A 258 4.81 -16.99 0.87
CA GLN A 258 3.60 -17.67 1.33
C GLN A 258 2.35 -17.00 0.75
N ARG A 259 2.26 -15.66 0.72
CA ARG A 259 1.17 -14.95 0.04
C ARG A 259 1.06 -15.33 -1.44
N ARG A 260 2.19 -15.45 -2.15
CA ARG A 260 2.17 -15.83 -3.57
C ARG A 260 1.75 -17.29 -3.78
N ASP A 261 2.19 -18.20 -2.93
CA ASP A 261 1.80 -19.62 -2.98
C ASP A 261 0.32 -19.78 -2.68
N ASP A 262 -0.15 -19.09 -1.64
CA ASP A 262 -1.53 -19.13 -1.18
C ASP A 262 -2.51 -18.63 -2.24
N ALA A 263 -2.14 -17.54 -2.92
CA ALA A 263 -2.88 -16.96 -4.04
C ALA A 263 -2.71 -17.74 -5.36
N LYS A 264 -1.96 -18.86 -5.37
CA LYS A 264 -1.63 -19.67 -6.57
C LYS A 264 -0.95 -18.85 -7.67
N GLN A 265 -0.22 -17.81 -7.27
CA GLN A 265 0.46 -16.86 -8.13
C GLN A 265 1.91 -17.26 -8.42
N TRP A 266 2.55 -17.92 -7.46
CA TRP A 266 3.93 -18.41 -7.57
C TRP A 266 4.17 -19.47 -6.51
N SER A 267 4.74 -20.63 -6.85
CA SER A 267 5.03 -21.64 -5.82
C SER A 267 6.03 -21.14 -4.79
N PHE A 268 5.79 -21.45 -3.52
CA PHE A 268 6.62 -21.01 -2.38
C PHE A 268 8.10 -21.24 -2.64
N ARG A 269 8.48 -22.46 -3.05
CA ARG A 269 9.88 -22.83 -3.31
C ARG A 269 10.51 -22.03 -4.46
N GLN A 270 9.78 -21.78 -5.54
CA GLN A 270 10.32 -21.00 -6.65
C GLN A 270 10.46 -19.53 -6.27
N CYS A 271 9.48 -18.99 -5.54
CA CYS A 271 9.53 -17.65 -4.99
C CYS A 271 10.72 -17.47 -4.05
N MET A 272 10.85 -18.33 -3.03
CA MET A 272 11.98 -18.25 -2.08
C MET A 272 13.32 -18.28 -2.80
N ASN A 273 13.50 -19.18 -3.78
CA ASN A 273 14.76 -19.26 -4.51
C ASN A 273 15.04 -18.00 -5.36
N ARG A 274 14.00 -17.33 -5.88
CA ARG A 274 14.15 -16.09 -6.66
C ARG A 274 14.35 -14.88 -5.75
N GLU A 275 13.61 -14.79 -4.66
CA GLU A 275 13.59 -13.62 -3.78
C GLU A 275 14.73 -13.60 -2.73
N THR A 276 15.52 -14.67 -2.64
CA THR A 276 16.74 -14.74 -1.80
C THR A 276 18.05 -14.68 -2.58
N LYS A 277 18.02 -14.87 -3.92
CA LYS A 277 19.25 -14.99 -4.74
C LYS A 277 19.23 -14.15 -6.02
N GLY A 278 18.07 -13.59 -6.38
CA GLY A 278 17.92 -12.82 -7.60
C GLY A 278 18.42 -11.39 -7.46
N GLN A 279 18.94 -10.82 -8.53
CA GLN A 279 19.07 -9.36 -8.65
C GLN A 279 17.70 -8.71 -8.53
N HIS A 280 17.63 -7.60 -7.79
CA HIS A 280 16.40 -6.89 -7.43
C HIS A 280 15.38 -7.77 -6.70
N SER A 281 15.86 -8.81 -6.01
CA SER A 281 15.02 -9.56 -5.07
C SER A 281 14.78 -8.76 -3.80
N LEU A 282 13.76 -9.13 -3.04
CA LEU A 282 13.53 -8.57 -1.71
C LEU A 282 14.78 -8.66 -0.82
N LEU A 283 15.51 -9.79 -0.81
CA LEU A 283 16.73 -9.90 -0.02
C LEU A 283 17.89 -9.04 -0.56
N ASP A 284 17.91 -8.73 -1.86
CA ASP A 284 18.87 -7.78 -2.46
C ASP A 284 18.68 -6.36 -1.88
N TYR A 285 17.43 -5.93 -1.67
CA TYR A 285 17.12 -4.65 -1.00
C TYR A 285 17.55 -4.64 0.48
N GLN A 286 17.37 -5.76 1.20
CA GLN A 286 17.86 -5.90 2.57
C GLN A 286 19.39 -5.83 2.62
N GLN A 287 20.08 -6.57 1.76
CA GLN A 287 21.54 -6.62 1.70
C GLN A 287 22.14 -5.24 1.38
N LEU A 288 21.54 -4.51 0.43
CA LEU A 288 21.92 -3.13 0.11
C LEU A 288 21.83 -2.22 1.35
N GLY A 289 20.77 -2.37 2.14
CA GLY A 289 20.60 -1.67 3.41
C GLY A 289 21.67 -2.04 4.44
N ALA A 290 21.89 -3.33 4.64
CA ALA A 290 22.88 -3.85 5.59
C ALA A 290 24.31 -3.37 5.26
N ASP A 291 24.69 -3.40 3.99
CA ASP A 291 26.01 -2.97 3.53
C ASP A 291 26.21 -1.47 3.71
N ALA A 292 25.21 -0.64 3.36
CA ALA A 292 25.25 0.80 3.60
C ALA A 292 25.46 1.14 5.08
N LEU A 293 24.73 0.46 5.97
CA LEU A 293 24.86 0.65 7.42
C LEU A 293 26.25 0.24 7.93
N LYS A 294 26.76 -0.90 7.46
CA LYS A 294 28.08 -1.41 7.82
C LYS A 294 29.22 -0.50 7.34
N GLU A 295 29.10 0.04 6.13
CA GLU A 295 30.10 0.93 5.52
C GLU A 295 30.02 2.36 6.05
N GLY A 296 28.94 2.72 6.75
CA GLY A 296 28.70 4.09 7.19
C GLY A 296 28.46 5.05 6.02
N ARG A 297 28.01 4.54 4.87
CA ARG A 297 27.79 5.30 3.64
C ARG A 297 26.34 5.13 3.20
N PRO A 298 25.56 6.22 3.08
CA PRO A 298 24.18 6.11 2.65
C PRO A 298 24.12 5.56 1.23
N SER A 299 23.48 4.40 1.09
CA SER A 299 23.14 3.75 -0.18
C SER A 299 21.83 3.00 0.03
N GLY A 300 20.97 3.00 -0.97
CA GLY A 300 19.64 2.42 -0.88
C GLY A 300 18.94 2.42 -2.23
N SER A 301 17.85 1.68 -2.31
CA SER A 301 17.02 1.62 -3.51
C SER A 301 15.56 1.41 -3.14
N ALA A 302 14.67 1.97 -3.94
CA ALA A 302 13.27 1.61 -4.01
C ALA A 302 12.92 1.31 -5.48
N GLY A 303 11.81 0.64 -5.72
CA GLY A 303 11.42 0.30 -7.08
C GLY A 303 10.01 -0.26 -7.20
N HIS A 304 9.32 0.11 -8.29
CA HIS A 304 8.20 -0.68 -8.85
C HIS A 304 8.73 -1.98 -9.45
N ASN A 305 8.42 -3.10 -8.79
CA ASN A 305 8.94 -4.44 -9.08
C ASN A 305 7.90 -5.32 -9.80
N GLY A 306 7.00 -4.72 -10.59
CA GLY A 306 6.00 -5.45 -11.39
C GLY A 306 4.76 -5.89 -10.60
N GLY A 307 4.34 -7.15 -10.78
CA GLY A 307 3.12 -7.69 -10.15
C GLY A 307 1.88 -7.65 -11.04
N PHE A 308 2.00 -7.15 -12.27
CA PHE A 308 0.88 -7.00 -13.21
C PHE A 308 0.15 -8.31 -13.50
N GLN A 309 0.87 -9.43 -13.63
CA GLN A 309 0.27 -10.75 -13.84
C GLN A 309 -0.60 -11.23 -12.66
N TRP A 310 -0.45 -10.60 -11.50
CA TRP A 310 -1.25 -10.83 -10.30
C TRP A 310 -2.32 -9.75 -10.08
N GLY A 311 -2.39 -8.77 -10.99
CA GLY A 311 -3.29 -7.63 -10.86
C GLY A 311 -2.92 -6.68 -9.73
N ILE A 312 -1.62 -6.50 -9.43
CA ILE A 312 -1.13 -5.58 -8.40
C ILE A 312 0.04 -4.73 -8.89
N HIS A 313 0.26 -3.59 -8.25
CA HIS A 313 1.56 -2.90 -8.26
C HIS A 313 2.37 -3.38 -7.05
N ARG A 314 3.50 -4.05 -7.31
CA ARG A 314 4.44 -4.51 -6.26
C ARG A 314 5.58 -3.52 -6.15
N PHE A 315 5.79 -2.96 -4.97
CA PHE A 315 6.94 -2.12 -4.64
C PHE A 315 7.84 -2.81 -3.63
N ALA A 316 9.14 -2.55 -3.68
CA ALA A 316 10.01 -2.83 -2.57
C ALA A 316 11.05 -1.74 -2.38
N SER A 317 11.58 -1.63 -1.16
CA SER A 317 12.71 -0.75 -0.87
C SER A 317 13.63 -1.35 0.19
N SER A 318 14.89 -0.88 0.18
CA SER A 318 15.76 -0.97 1.35
C SER A 318 15.22 -0.07 2.48
N LEU A 319 15.85 -0.12 3.66
CA LEU A 319 15.48 0.72 4.79
C LEU A 319 15.52 2.22 4.42
N PRO A 320 14.41 2.98 4.54
CA PRO A 320 14.38 4.42 4.30
C PRO A 320 15.22 5.15 5.36
N TRP A 321 16.34 5.74 4.93
CA TRP A 321 17.37 6.24 5.84
C TRP A 321 16.95 7.47 6.63
N GLY A 322 16.26 8.40 5.98
CA GLY A 322 15.79 9.61 6.63
C GLY A 322 14.67 9.34 7.63
N MET A 323 13.67 8.54 7.27
CA MET A 323 12.59 8.16 8.20
C MET A 323 13.09 7.28 9.36
N SER A 324 14.17 6.54 9.16
CA SER A 324 14.84 5.78 10.24
C SER A 324 15.83 6.62 11.06
N GLY A 325 16.01 7.92 10.74
CA GLY A 325 16.88 8.84 11.48
C GLY A 325 18.37 8.54 11.32
N LYS A 326 18.79 8.02 10.17
CA LYS A 326 20.17 7.62 9.88
C LYS A 326 20.82 8.55 8.85
N PHE A 327 22.16 8.58 8.88
CA PHE A 327 23.02 9.29 7.93
C PHE A 327 22.79 10.81 7.79
N GLY A 328 22.09 11.45 8.73
CA GLY A 328 21.79 12.87 8.63
C GLY A 328 20.88 13.22 7.46
N ILE A 329 20.14 12.25 6.90
CA ILE A 329 19.18 12.47 5.82
C ILE A 329 17.84 12.84 6.46
N PRO A 330 17.14 13.89 6.03
CA PRO A 330 15.80 14.19 6.52
C PRO A 330 14.80 13.17 5.94
N GLY A 331 13.81 12.75 6.73
CA GLY A 331 12.73 11.86 6.24
C GLY A 331 11.92 12.41 5.07
N ASP A 332 11.96 13.73 4.82
CA ASP A 332 11.42 14.36 3.61
C ASP A 332 11.96 13.75 2.30
N GLU A 333 13.23 13.35 2.25
CA GLU A 333 13.81 12.72 1.05
C GLU A 333 13.19 11.34 0.79
N ASP A 334 12.92 10.56 1.84
CA ASP A 334 12.24 9.28 1.73
C ASP A 334 10.76 9.46 1.36
N GLN A 335 10.09 10.51 1.88
CA GLN A 335 8.73 10.84 1.46
C GLN A 335 8.69 11.11 -0.05
N LYS A 336 9.63 11.92 -0.58
CA LYS A 336 9.78 12.12 -2.02
C LYS A 336 10.03 10.80 -2.74
N GLY A 337 10.84 9.91 -2.17
CA GLY A 337 11.10 8.56 -2.70
C GLY A 337 9.81 7.76 -2.90
N VAL A 338 8.94 7.72 -1.89
CA VAL A 338 7.63 7.05 -2.00
C VAL A 338 6.75 7.68 -3.08
N PHE A 339 6.75 9.01 -3.20
CA PHE A 339 6.05 9.71 -4.28
C PHE A 339 6.57 9.32 -5.67
N HIS A 340 7.90 9.23 -5.83
CA HIS A 340 8.54 8.82 -7.09
C HIS A 340 8.07 7.44 -7.52
N GLU A 341 8.18 6.47 -6.62
CA GLU A 341 7.76 5.10 -6.92
C GLU A 341 6.27 5.02 -7.19
N TYR A 342 5.43 5.70 -6.39
CA TYR A 342 4.00 5.67 -6.63
C TYR A 342 3.61 6.27 -7.98
N PHE A 343 4.32 7.28 -8.46
CA PHE A 343 4.05 7.83 -9.79
C PHE A 343 4.27 6.80 -10.90
N HIS A 344 5.17 5.82 -10.73
CA HIS A 344 5.27 4.69 -11.65
C HIS A 344 4.01 3.81 -11.65
N ALA A 345 3.31 3.66 -10.52
CA ALA A 345 2.00 3.01 -10.51
C ALA A 345 0.98 3.80 -11.36
N VAL A 346 0.93 5.12 -11.17
CA VAL A 346 0.06 6.00 -11.97
C VAL A 346 0.36 5.83 -13.46
N GLN A 347 1.63 5.93 -13.88
CA GLN A 347 2.02 5.73 -15.28
C GLN A 347 1.61 4.34 -15.81
N HIS A 348 1.88 3.26 -15.07
CA HIS A 348 1.57 1.90 -15.47
C HIS A 348 0.07 1.54 -15.44
N ALA A 349 -0.76 2.30 -14.71
CA ALA A 349 -2.20 2.10 -14.67
C ALA A 349 -2.85 2.34 -16.05
N HIS A 350 -2.23 3.18 -16.89
CA HIS A 350 -2.72 3.51 -18.22
C HIS A 350 -2.17 2.60 -19.33
N LEU A 351 -1.67 1.43 -18.95
CA LEU A 351 -1.27 0.36 -19.88
C LEU A 351 -1.79 -0.97 -19.33
N ARG A 352 -2.72 -1.62 -20.02
CA ARG A 352 -3.31 -2.90 -19.57
C ARG A 352 -2.55 -4.13 -20.05
N THR A 353 -1.73 -4.02 -21.09
CA THR A 353 -0.97 -5.17 -21.62
C THR A 353 -0.07 -5.83 -20.57
N LEU A 354 -0.16 -7.16 -20.44
CA LEU A 354 0.73 -7.96 -19.58
C LEU A 354 2.07 -8.27 -20.25
N GLU A 355 2.19 -8.04 -21.56
CA GLU A 355 3.41 -8.26 -22.32
C GLU A 355 4.47 -7.22 -21.96
N HIS A 356 5.54 -7.66 -21.28
CA HIS A 356 6.59 -6.80 -20.73
C HIS A 356 7.17 -5.82 -21.76
N GLN A 357 7.52 -6.31 -22.96
CA GLN A 357 8.12 -5.47 -24.01
C GLN A 357 7.13 -4.43 -24.56
N ALA A 358 5.85 -4.80 -24.69
CA ALA A 358 4.82 -3.88 -25.14
C ALA A 358 4.53 -2.80 -24.10
N ARG A 359 4.46 -3.19 -22.81
CA ARG A 359 4.32 -2.25 -21.69
C ARG A 359 5.50 -1.29 -21.62
N TYR A 360 6.72 -1.81 -21.69
CA TYR A 360 7.94 -1.01 -21.68
C TYR A 360 7.98 0.02 -22.80
N LYS A 361 7.72 -0.42 -24.05
CA LYS A 361 7.62 0.48 -25.20
C LYS A 361 6.48 1.51 -25.06
N GLY A 362 5.35 1.09 -24.48
CA GLY A 362 4.19 1.95 -24.27
C GLY A 362 4.44 3.10 -23.30
N MET A 363 5.30 2.90 -22.30
CA MET A 363 5.67 3.94 -21.32
C MET A 363 6.49 5.08 -21.93
N GLY A 364 7.21 4.81 -23.02
CA GLY A 364 8.06 5.78 -23.71
C GLY A 364 9.54 5.74 -23.30
N PRO A 365 10.32 6.77 -23.67
CA PRO A 365 11.75 6.85 -23.39
C PRO A 365 12.03 7.09 -21.90
N VAL A 366 13.23 6.69 -21.46
CA VAL A 366 13.60 6.64 -20.03
C VAL A 366 13.52 8.03 -19.37
N TRP A 367 13.93 9.09 -20.06
CA TRP A 367 13.81 10.46 -19.53
C TRP A 367 12.35 10.84 -19.24
N PHE A 368 11.39 10.31 -20.00
CA PHE A 368 9.97 10.63 -19.81
C PHE A 368 9.41 9.85 -18.62
N VAL A 369 9.79 8.58 -18.49
CA VAL A 369 9.36 7.71 -17.39
C VAL A 369 9.96 8.18 -16.07
N GLU A 370 11.29 8.23 -15.96
CA GLU A 370 12.01 8.57 -14.74
C GLU A 370 11.98 10.07 -14.44
N GLY A 371 12.12 10.92 -15.46
CA GLY A 371 11.99 12.36 -15.29
C GLY A 371 10.57 12.78 -14.94
N GLY A 372 9.56 12.07 -15.48
CA GLY A 372 8.15 12.21 -15.10
C GLY A 372 7.93 11.90 -13.64
N ALA A 373 8.36 10.71 -13.20
CA ALA A 373 8.27 10.31 -11.79
C ALA A 373 9.04 11.27 -10.87
N GLU A 374 10.24 11.69 -11.24
CA GLU A 374 11.06 12.57 -10.41
C GLU A 374 10.49 13.99 -10.32
N TYR A 375 10.03 14.57 -11.43
CA TYR A 375 9.38 15.88 -11.41
C TYR A 375 8.11 15.87 -10.58
N MET A 376 7.25 14.88 -10.83
CA MET A 376 5.99 14.72 -10.12
C MET A 376 6.22 14.45 -8.64
N ALA A 377 7.27 13.70 -8.28
CA ALA A 377 7.64 13.51 -6.89
C ALA A 377 8.10 14.79 -6.20
N VAL A 378 9.01 15.56 -6.83
CA VAL A 378 9.53 16.81 -6.23
C VAL A 378 8.43 17.88 -6.13
N TYR A 379 7.61 18.05 -7.17
CA TYR A 379 6.49 18.98 -7.17
C TYR A 379 5.35 18.52 -6.24
N GLY A 380 4.99 17.25 -6.32
CA GLY A 380 3.92 16.63 -5.55
C GLY A 380 4.22 16.62 -4.05
N HIS A 381 5.43 16.21 -3.65
CA HIS A 381 5.87 16.24 -2.25
C HIS A 381 5.80 17.67 -1.69
N ALA A 382 6.36 18.64 -2.42
CA ALA A 382 6.31 20.04 -2.01
C ALA A 382 4.86 20.55 -1.88
N THR A 383 3.99 20.17 -2.82
CA THR A 383 2.58 20.55 -2.81
C THR A 383 1.83 19.92 -1.64
N ALA A 384 1.99 18.62 -1.41
CA ALA A 384 1.35 17.89 -0.31
C ALA A 384 1.78 18.45 1.04
N GLN A 385 3.07 18.72 1.22
CA GLN A 385 3.57 19.27 2.47
C GLN A 385 3.08 20.72 2.70
N ALA A 386 3.06 21.56 1.66
CA ALA A 386 2.52 22.93 1.78
C ALA A 386 1.02 22.93 2.13
N ARG A 387 0.26 21.92 1.69
CA ARG A 387 -1.15 21.70 2.06
C ARG A 387 -1.34 21.06 3.44
N GLY A 388 -0.26 20.74 4.15
CA GLY A 388 -0.33 20.09 5.47
C GLY A 388 -0.72 18.61 5.43
N MET A 389 -0.62 17.96 4.28
CA MET A 389 -0.92 16.52 4.12
C MET A 389 0.21 15.62 4.63
N LEU A 390 1.43 16.17 4.75
CA LEU A 390 2.63 15.46 5.18
C LEU A 390 3.24 16.11 6.41
N ARG A 391 3.76 15.30 7.32
CA ARG A 391 4.66 15.80 8.36
C ARG A 391 5.96 16.33 7.75
N VAL A 392 6.56 17.31 8.41
CA VAL A 392 7.91 17.82 8.11
C VAL A 392 8.90 17.06 8.99
N TRP A 393 10.02 16.60 8.43
CA TRP A 393 11.05 15.90 9.19
C TRP A 393 12.20 16.83 9.55
N ASP A 394 12.41 17.04 10.85
CA ASP A 394 13.50 17.85 11.40
C ASP A 394 14.58 16.95 12.04
N ASN A 395 14.99 15.91 11.31
CA ASN A 395 15.95 14.91 11.76
C ASN A 395 17.18 14.75 10.84
N GLY A 396 17.31 15.63 9.84
CA GLY A 396 18.43 15.65 8.89
C GLY A 396 19.38 16.84 9.08
N GLU A 397 20.55 16.75 8.46
CA GLU A 397 21.57 17.83 8.42
C GLU A 397 21.22 18.94 7.41
N PHE A 398 20.21 18.70 6.58
CA PHE A 398 19.70 19.66 5.60
C PHE A 398 18.18 19.61 5.54
N ALA A 399 17.56 20.71 5.09
CA ALA A 399 16.12 20.77 4.86
C ALA A 399 15.79 20.34 3.42
N ALA A 400 14.81 19.45 3.26
CA ALA A 400 14.22 19.06 1.97
C ALA A 400 12.72 19.40 1.87
N THR A 401 12.24 20.30 2.74
CA THR A 401 10.84 20.76 2.78
C THR A 401 10.39 21.45 1.50
N HIS A 402 9.07 21.64 1.33
CA HIS A 402 8.44 22.40 0.24
C HIS A 402 9.09 23.77 -0.03
N LYS A 403 9.57 24.47 1.01
CA LYS A 403 10.26 25.76 0.87
C LYS A 403 11.56 25.67 0.04
N GLN A 404 12.13 24.47 -0.08
CA GLN A 404 13.34 24.18 -0.84
C GLN A 404 13.06 23.72 -2.27
N PHE A 405 11.80 23.60 -2.70
CA PHE A 405 11.42 23.14 -4.05
C PHE A 405 12.26 23.78 -5.17
N ARG A 406 12.33 25.12 -5.20
CA ARG A 406 13.13 25.85 -6.22
C ARG A 406 14.63 25.59 -6.10
N LYS A 407 15.16 25.40 -4.88
CA LYS A 407 16.57 25.11 -4.63
C LYS A 407 16.91 23.69 -5.11
N ILE A 408 16.05 22.71 -4.81
CA ILE A 408 16.17 21.33 -5.24
C ILE A 408 16.20 21.28 -6.76
N MET A 409 15.17 21.82 -7.43
CA MET A 409 15.12 21.90 -8.89
C MET A 409 16.33 22.63 -9.48
N GLY A 410 16.76 23.75 -8.89
CA GLY A 410 17.97 24.45 -9.34
C GLY A 410 19.26 23.62 -9.20
N GLY A 411 19.33 22.72 -8.22
CA GLY A 411 20.40 21.73 -8.09
C GLY A 411 20.37 20.69 -9.21
N LYS A 412 19.18 20.15 -9.51
CA LYS A 412 18.94 19.22 -10.63
C LYS A 412 19.40 19.83 -11.96
N PHE A 413 19.05 21.10 -12.21
CA PHE A 413 19.42 21.81 -13.43
C PHE A 413 20.93 21.87 -13.64
N ARG A 414 21.69 22.17 -12.58
CA ARG A 414 23.16 22.27 -12.64
C ARG A 414 23.79 20.92 -12.98
N ARG A 415 23.37 19.85 -12.30
CA ARG A 415 23.86 18.48 -12.58
C ARG A 415 23.49 18.01 -13.98
N ALA A 416 22.27 18.28 -14.43
CA ALA A 416 21.84 17.99 -15.78
C ALA A 416 22.71 18.68 -16.84
N LYS A 417 23.08 19.96 -16.64
CA LYS A 417 24.02 20.68 -17.53
C LYS A 417 25.42 20.08 -17.51
N GLU A 418 25.89 19.61 -16.37
CA GLU A 418 27.20 18.99 -16.23
C GLU A 418 27.25 17.68 -17.04
N TRP A 419 26.27 16.79 -16.87
CA TRP A 419 26.21 15.54 -17.63
C TRP A 419 25.96 15.73 -19.12
N ASP A 420 25.09 16.67 -19.50
CA ASP A 420 24.86 16.94 -20.92
C ASP A 420 26.13 17.47 -21.60
N ARG A 421 26.91 18.33 -20.92
CA ARG A 421 28.22 18.78 -21.45
C ARG A 421 29.24 17.66 -21.58
N GLU A 422 29.23 16.71 -20.65
CA GLU A 422 30.20 15.62 -20.62
C GLU A 422 29.85 14.53 -21.64
N PHE A 423 28.57 14.18 -21.77
CA PHE A 423 28.12 12.99 -22.51
C PHE A 423 27.15 13.28 -23.67
N GLY A 424 26.69 14.53 -23.84
CA GLY A 424 25.73 14.90 -24.89
C GLY A 424 24.33 14.33 -24.67
N CYS A 425 23.90 14.24 -23.41
CA CYS A 425 22.72 13.49 -22.98
C CYS A 425 21.38 13.91 -23.57
N ILE A 426 21.21 15.16 -24.01
CA ILE A 426 19.95 15.57 -24.65
C ILE A 426 19.74 14.80 -25.96
N LYS A 427 20.81 14.47 -26.70
CA LYS A 427 20.73 13.66 -27.92
C LYS A 427 20.35 12.21 -27.64
N GLU A 428 20.63 11.73 -26.43
CA GLU A 428 20.32 10.38 -25.97
C GLU A 428 18.90 10.25 -25.39
N MET A 429 18.14 11.35 -25.27
CA MET A 429 16.75 11.34 -24.78
C MET A 429 15.80 10.53 -25.68
N VAL A 430 16.14 10.29 -26.95
CA VAL A 430 15.37 9.37 -27.81
C VAL A 430 15.48 7.91 -27.37
N SER A 431 16.46 7.58 -26.52
CA SER A 431 16.73 6.21 -26.10
C SER A 431 15.71 5.70 -25.09
N ILE A 432 15.34 4.43 -25.29
CA ILE A 432 14.53 3.65 -24.36
C ILE A 432 15.40 2.78 -23.45
N SER A 433 16.71 3.00 -23.31
CA SER A 433 17.59 2.11 -22.52
C SER A 433 18.10 2.76 -21.23
N TYR A 434 18.12 1.98 -20.15
CA TYR A 434 18.75 2.33 -18.88
C TYR A 434 20.28 2.15 -18.88
N ASP A 435 20.80 1.39 -19.84
CA ASP A 435 22.24 1.11 -20.01
C ASP A 435 22.90 2.22 -20.85
N ASN A 436 22.88 3.44 -20.31
CA ASN A 436 23.45 4.63 -20.94
C ASN A 436 24.23 5.47 -19.90
N PRO A 437 25.41 6.04 -20.23
CA PRO A 437 26.10 6.99 -19.35
C PRO A 437 25.22 8.18 -18.90
N CYS A 438 24.17 8.49 -19.65
CA CYS A 438 23.17 9.51 -19.35
C CYS A 438 22.05 9.08 -18.40
N ARG A 439 22.11 7.88 -17.79
CA ARG A 439 21.08 7.43 -16.84
C ARG A 439 20.80 8.47 -15.75
N SER A 440 21.83 9.04 -15.14
CA SER A 440 21.65 10.06 -14.10
C SER A 440 21.05 11.37 -14.65
N PHE A 441 21.34 11.71 -15.91
CA PHE A 441 20.70 12.82 -16.60
C PHE A 441 19.19 12.60 -16.78
N PHE A 442 18.73 11.37 -16.98
CA PHE A 442 17.30 11.12 -17.17
C PHE A 442 16.44 11.45 -15.95
N TYR A 443 16.99 11.35 -14.72
CA TYR A 443 16.32 11.83 -13.52
C TYR A 443 16.38 13.36 -13.41
N GLU A 444 17.57 13.95 -13.55
CA GLU A 444 17.75 15.40 -13.30
C GLU A 444 17.28 16.27 -14.47
N GLY A 445 17.76 15.96 -15.67
CA GLY A 445 17.39 16.61 -16.92
C GLY A 445 15.98 16.25 -17.36
N GLY A 446 15.58 14.98 -17.22
CA GLY A 446 14.20 14.56 -17.49
C GLY A 446 13.19 15.30 -16.60
N ALA A 447 13.49 15.50 -15.32
CA ALA A 447 12.62 16.31 -14.46
C ALA A 447 12.49 17.77 -14.93
N TRP A 448 13.55 18.36 -15.50
CA TRP A 448 13.49 19.69 -16.11
C TRP A 448 12.77 19.72 -17.45
N ALA A 449 12.88 18.66 -18.26
CA ALA A 449 12.09 18.51 -19.47
C ALA A 449 10.59 18.48 -19.13
N MET A 450 10.21 17.75 -18.08
CA MET A 450 8.84 17.75 -17.55
C MET A 450 8.40 19.10 -17.01
N ALA A 451 9.26 19.78 -16.25
CA ALA A 451 8.98 21.13 -15.78
C ALA A 451 8.72 22.12 -16.93
N LEU A 452 9.47 22.00 -18.04
CA LEU A 452 9.27 22.82 -19.23
C LEU A 452 7.91 22.54 -19.88
N LEU A 453 7.58 21.26 -20.12
CA LEU A 453 6.28 20.86 -20.67
C LEU A 453 5.11 21.35 -19.80
N ALA A 454 5.20 21.14 -18.47
CA ALA A 454 4.19 21.56 -17.52
C ALA A 454 4.04 23.09 -17.44
N SER A 455 5.12 23.84 -17.62
CA SER A 455 5.08 25.32 -17.62
C SER A 455 4.34 25.92 -18.81
N GLN A 456 4.25 25.17 -19.91
CA GLN A 456 3.60 25.58 -21.15
C GLN A 456 2.16 25.05 -21.26
N THR A 457 1.77 24.17 -20.34
CA THR A 457 0.47 23.53 -20.29
C THR A 457 -0.09 23.66 -18.87
N SER A 458 -0.02 22.60 -18.05
CA SER A 458 -0.39 22.60 -16.65
C SER A 458 0.44 21.58 -15.86
N GLN A 459 0.42 21.69 -14.53
CA GLN A 459 1.11 20.74 -13.64
C GLN A 459 0.49 19.34 -13.64
N ASP A 460 -0.79 19.26 -14.02
CA ASP A 460 -1.57 18.02 -14.03
C ASP A 460 -1.75 17.47 -15.46
N VAL A 461 -1.04 18.03 -16.45
CA VAL A 461 -1.18 17.67 -17.88
C VAL A 461 -0.92 16.19 -18.12
N LEU A 462 0.02 15.58 -17.39
CA LEU A 462 0.31 14.16 -17.49
C LEU A 462 -0.90 13.32 -17.05
N LEU A 463 -1.52 13.70 -15.93
CA LEU A 463 -2.64 12.96 -15.32
C LEU A 463 -3.93 13.11 -16.14
N ASN A 464 -4.23 14.34 -16.56
CA ASN A 464 -5.54 14.69 -17.12
C ASN A 464 -5.60 14.52 -18.64
N GLU A 465 -4.46 14.60 -19.33
CA GLU A 465 -4.42 14.61 -20.79
C GLU A 465 -3.53 13.49 -21.35
N PHE A 466 -2.25 13.44 -20.98
CA PHE A 466 -1.30 12.51 -21.61
C PHE A 466 -1.60 11.04 -21.30
N LEU A 467 -1.59 10.67 -20.01
CA LEU A 467 -1.68 9.28 -19.56
C LEU A 467 -3.01 8.61 -19.96
N PRO A 468 -4.19 9.26 -19.87
CA PRO A 468 -5.45 8.68 -20.31
C PRO A 468 -5.48 8.28 -21.80
N GLN A 469 -4.62 8.87 -22.63
CA GLN A 469 -4.55 8.60 -24.08
C GLN A 469 -3.49 7.57 -24.44
N LEU A 470 -2.66 7.14 -23.48
CA LEU A 470 -1.42 6.42 -23.74
C LEU A 470 -1.66 5.04 -24.38
N GLU A 471 -2.62 4.27 -23.86
CA GLU A 471 -2.94 2.94 -24.38
C GLU A 471 -3.53 2.99 -25.80
N ASP A 472 -4.38 3.97 -26.08
CA ASP A 472 -5.10 4.07 -27.36
C ASP A 472 -4.23 4.65 -28.48
N LYS A 473 -3.38 5.64 -28.17
CA LYS A 473 -2.58 6.36 -29.17
C LYS A 473 -1.15 5.84 -29.27
N GLY A 474 -0.61 5.29 -28.19
CA GLY A 474 0.82 5.09 -28.03
C GLY A 474 1.55 6.39 -27.70
N TRP A 475 2.79 6.27 -27.23
CA TRP A 475 3.53 7.37 -26.62
C TRP A 475 3.72 8.59 -27.53
N GLU A 476 4.22 8.43 -28.76
CA GLU A 476 4.51 9.56 -29.66
C GLU A 476 3.24 10.32 -30.05
N ALA A 477 2.17 9.60 -30.41
CA ALA A 477 0.91 10.23 -30.80
C ALA A 477 0.17 10.86 -29.62
N ALA A 478 0.28 10.29 -28.41
CA ALA A 478 -0.20 10.92 -27.18
C ALA A 478 0.61 12.19 -26.86
N PHE A 479 1.92 12.19 -27.09
CA PHE A 479 2.80 13.34 -26.91
C PHE A 479 2.39 14.49 -27.83
N VAL A 480 2.25 14.23 -29.12
CA VAL A 480 1.78 15.22 -30.11
C VAL A 480 0.40 15.75 -29.74
N ALA A 481 -0.53 14.86 -29.38
CA ALA A 481 -1.89 15.25 -29.01
C ALA A 481 -1.94 16.14 -27.75
N THR A 482 -0.98 16.00 -26.83
CA THR A 482 -0.97 16.73 -25.56
C THR A 482 -0.17 18.03 -25.63
N PHE A 483 0.98 18.02 -26.31
CA PHE A 483 1.94 19.13 -26.27
C PHE A 483 2.01 19.94 -27.57
N ASP A 484 1.16 19.60 -28.55
CA ASP A 484 1.03 20.24 -29.86
C ASP A 484 2.37 20.35 -30.62
N ARG A 485 3.24 19.35 -30.42
CA ARG A 485 4.53 19.22 -31.10
C ARG A 485 5.03 17.78 -31.02
N ASP A 486 5.85 17.38 -31.97
CA ASP A 486 6.54 16.09 -31.92
C ASP A 486 7.74 16.10 -30.94
N PRO A 487 8.19 14.92 -30.48
CA PRO A 487 9.32 14.82 -29.57
C PRO A 487 10.63 15.43 -30.08
N ASP A 488 10.93 15.33 -31.39
CA ASP A 488 12.18 15.87 -31.94
C ASP A 488 12.21 17.40 -31.88
N THR A 489 11.08 18.03 -32.19
CA THR A 489 10.87 19.47 -31.99
C THR A 489 11.06 19.84 -30.52
N PHE A 490 10.51 19.06 -29.60
CA PHE A 490 10.69 19.29 -28.17
C PHE A 490 12.15 19.12 -27.71
N TYR A 491 12.90 18.14 -28.22
CA TYR A 491 14.31 17.95 -27.85
C TYR A 491 15.18 19.15 -28.25
N ALA A 492 14.94 19.72 -29.44
CA ALA A 492 15.63 20.93 -29.89
C ALA A 492 15.30 22.15 -29.01
N GLU A 493 14.03 22.28 -28.61
CA GLU A 493 13.59 23.32 -27.68
C GLU A 493 14.24 23.15 -26.30
N PHE A 494 14.29 21.92 -25.79
CA PHE A 494 14.87 21.60 -24.50
C PHE A 494 16.38 21.85 -24.48
N ASP A 495 17.10 21.55 -25.57
CA ASP A 495 18.52 21.91 -25.73
C ASP A 495 18.73 23.42 -25.63
N ALA A 496 17.91 24.20 -26.34
CA ALA A 496 17.95 25.67 -26.24
C ALA A 496 17.63 26.17 -24.82
N PHE A 497 16.67 25.54 -24.14
CA PHE A 497 16.30 25.83 -22.76
C PHE A 497 17.44 25.55 -21.77
N MET A 498 18.10 24.40 -21.87
CA MET A 498 19.21 24.01 -20.99
C MET A 498 20.43 24.93 -21.12
N ASN A 499 20.55 25.65 -22.23
CA ASN A 499 21.59 26.66 -22.44
C ASN A 499 21.34 27.99 -21.71
N GLN A 500 20.14 28.22 -21.19
CA GLN A 500 19.81 29.47 -20.48
C GLN A 500 20.48 29.57 -19.09
N ARG A 501 20.35 30.76 -18.49
CA ARG A 501 20.86 31.03 -17.13
C ARG A 501 19.89 30.47 -16.09
N LEU A 502 20.44 30.04 -14.96
CA LEU A 502 19.67 29.42 -13.87
C LEU A 502 18.49 30.29 -13.38
N GLY A 503 18.67 31.61 -13.30
CA GLY A 503 17.60 32.51 -12.86
C GLY A 503 16.39 32.53 -13.80
N ASP A 504 16.67 32.47 -15.11
CA ASP A 504 15.65 32.50 -16.16
C ASP A 504 14.87 31.17 -16.17
N VAL A 505 15.55 30.02 -16.12
CA VAL A 505 14.89 28.70 -16.07
C VAL A 505 14.09 28.49 -14.78
N LEU A 506 14.57 28.98 -13.64
CA LEU A 506 13.81 28.87 -12.38
C LEU A 506 12.50 29.66 -12.43
N SER A 507 12.36 30.66 -13.31
CA SER A 507 11.16 31.50 -13.38
C SER A 507 9.92 30.73 -13.85
N ILE A 508 10.09 29.61 -14.56
CA ILE A 508 8.98 28.80 -15.09
C ILE A 508 8.35 27.91 -14.02
N LEU A 509 9.09 27.61 -12.94
CA LEU A 509 8.63 26.72 -11.88
C LEU A 509 7.42 27.32 -11.14
N PRO A 510 6.43 26.50 -10.77
CA PRO A 510 5.27 26.98 -10.03
C PRO A 510 5.67 27.53 -8.66
N LYS A 511 4.81 28.39 -8.12
CA LYS A 511 4.90 28.84 -6.72
C LYS A 511 4.18 27.84 -5.84
N ILE A 512 4.90 27.28 -4.88
CA ILE A 512 4.34 26.47 -3.80
C ILE A 512 4.12 27.42 -2.61
N ASN A 513 2.86 27.62 -2.23
CA ASN A 513 2.46 28.52 -1.14
C ASN A 513 1.84 27.74 0.01
#